data_AF-W4VRZ3-F1
#
_entry.id   AF-W4VRZ3-F1
#
_cell.length_a   1.000
_cell.length_b   1.000
_cell.length_c   1.000
_cell.angle_alpha   90.00
_cell.angle_beta   90.00
_cell.angle_gamma   90.00
#
_symmetry.space_group_name_H-M   'P 1'
#
loop_
_entity.id
_entity.type
_entity.pdbx_description
1 polymer ?
#
loop_
_entity_poly.entity_id
_entity_poly.type
_entity_poly.pdbx_seq_one_letter_code
_entity_poly.pdbx_strand_id
1 'polypeptide(L)'
;MAMNMSVMLSAFVMVVVSATVTGFTHLQEPDLSRMERSPPPIMTVAKMKECCAQTTELCLKEFPNEEHIYTSTCYQRASHACGQFNEIVGCCYGYRQCMLQNVQNLGLNWANQQCKEWNCLNPCE
;
A
#
# COMPACT_ATOMS: atom_id res chain seq x y z
N MET A 1 19.95 54.24 8.18
CA MET A 1 19.85 53.92 9.62
C MET A 1 19.41 52.48 9.72
N ALA A 2 20.23 51.66 10.37
CA ALA A 2 20.17 50.21 10.33
C ALA A 2 19.06 49.67 11.25
N MET A 3 18.22 48.79 10.70
CA MET A 3 17.33 47.93 11.48
C MET A 3 18.15 46.75 12.00
N ASN A 4 18.38 46.78 13.30
CA ASN A 4 18.99 45.75 14.15
C ASN A 4 17.92 45.53 15.24
N MET A 5 17.45 44.36 15.64
CA MET A 5 18.09 43.12 16.07
C MET A 5 16.93 42.11 16.27
N SER A 6 16.99 40.89 15.73
CA SER A 6 17.58 39.70 16.34
C SER A 6 16.58 38.82 17.10
N VAL A 7 16.67 37.51 16.83
CA VAL A 7 16.47 36.37 17.75
C VAL A 7 14.99 36.02 18.05
N MET A 8 14.42 34.99 17.41
CA MET A 8 14.50 33.53 17.70
C MET A 8 13.72 33.10 18.97
N LEU A 9 13.10 31.91 18.85
CA LEU A 9 12.53 31.01 19.89
C LEU A 9 11.04 31.24 20.18
N SER A 10 10.13 30.39 19.69
CA SER A 10 9.86 29.03 20.19
C SER A 10 9.71 28.99 21.72
N ALA A 11 8.47 29.08 22.18
CA ALA A 11 8.08 28.62 23.51
C ALA A 11 6.66 28.06 23.43
N PHE A 12 6.60 26.76 23.16
CA PHE A 12 5.50 25.91 23.57
C PHE A 12 5.39 26.02 25.10
N VAL A 13 4.24 26.47 25.63
CA VAL A 13 3.96 26.33 27.06
C VAL A 13 2.58 25.69 27.24
N MET A 14 2.71 24.42 27.60
CA MET A 14 1.77 23.49 28.23
C MET A 14 0.79 24.17 29.21
N VAL A 15 -0.51 23.88 29.08
CA VAL A 15 -1.47 24.03 30.19
C VAL A 15 -2.28 22.76 30.28
N VAL A 16 -1.93 21.91 31.25
CA VAL A 16 -2.73 20.77 31.69
C VAL A 16 -3.16 21.08 33.11
N VAL A 17 -4.45 21.38 33.34
CA VAL A 17 -5.07 21.14 34.65
C VAL A 17 -6.55 20.74 34.47
N SER A 18 -6.79 19.53 34.96
CA SER A 18 -8.01 18.82 35.34
C SER A 18 -9.26 19.63 35.70
N ALA A 19 -10.41 19.16 35.19
CA ALA A 19 -11.70 19.32 35.84
C ALA A 19 -12.34 17.92 36.04
N THR A 20 -12.14 17.33 37.21
CA THR A 20 -12.96 16.23 37.72
C THR A 20 -14.35 16.76 38.03
N VAL A 21 -15.34 16.40 37.20
CA VAL A 21 -16.76 16.63 37.51
C VAL A 21 -17.37 15.29 37.90
N THR A 22 -17.51 15.08 39.20
CA THR A 22 -18.41 14.09 39.78
C THR A 22 -19.85 14.54 39.53
N GLY A 23 -20.58 13.82 38.69
CA GLY A 23 -22.00 14.01 38.47
C GLY A 23 -22.60 12.71 37.99
N PHE A 24 -23.47 12.12 38.82
CA PHE A 24 -24.22 10.90 38.51
C PHE A 24 -24.93 11.04 37.16
N THR A 25 -24.45 10.33 36.15
CA THR A 25 -25.22 10.00 34.96
C THR A 25 -25.19 8.49 34.81
N HIS A 26 -26.38 7.90 34.83
CA HIS A 26 -26.64 6.51 34.46
C HIS A 26 -25.88 6.21 33.17
N LEU A 27 -24.79 5.43 33.26
CA LEU A 27 -24.18 4.79 32.10
C LEU A 27 -25.21 3.79 31.58
N GLN A 28 -26.09 4.27 30.71
CA GLN A 28 -26.80 3.45 29.75
C GLN A 28 -25.69 2.73 28.99
N GLU A 29 -25.50 1.43 29.26
CA GLU A 29 -24.58 0.60 28.51
C GLU A 29 -24.90 0.83 27.04
N PRO A 30 -23.97 1.40 26.24
CA PRO A 30 -24.16 1.36 24.82
C PRO A 30 -24.15 -0.14 24.51
N ASP A 31 -25.28 -0.62 24.01
CA ASP A 31 -25.41 -1.91 23.35
C ASP A 31 -24.36 -1.92 22.24
N LEU A 32 -23.14 -2.33 22.61
CA LEU A 32 -22.10 -2.82 21.73
C LEU A 32 -22.62 -4.17 21.24
N SER A 33 -23.77 -4.13 20.56
CA SER A 33 -24.17 -5.06 19.53
C SER A 33 -22.92 -5.18 18.69
N ARG A 34 -22.23 -6.27 19.00
CA ARG A 34 -21.00 -6.75 18.42
C ARG A 34 -21.22 -6.64 16.93
N MET A 35 -20.80 -5.51 16.37
CA MET A 35 -20.71 -5.33 14.94
C MET A 35 -19.71 -6.41 14.58
N GLU A 36 -20.22 -7.56 14.14
CA GLU A 36 -19.44 -8.60 13.52
C GLU A 36 -18.65 -7.84 12.46
N ARG A 37 -17.39 -7.53 12.80
CA ARG A 37 -16.40 -7.19 11.82
C ARG A 37 -16.38 -8.43 10.96
N SER A 38 -17.10 -8.39 9.84
CA SER A 38 -16.86 -9.29 8.74
C SER A 38 -15.34 -9.41 8.66
N PRO A 39 -14.76 -10.61 8.83
CA PRO A 39 -13.32 -10.75 8.68
C PRO A 39 -12.95 -10.05 7.36
N PRO A 40 -11.83 -9.30 7.32
CA PRO A 40 -11.43 -8.61 6.10
C PRO A 40 -11.59 -9.59 4.94
N PRO A 41 -12.23 -9.20 3.82
CA PRO A 41 -12.59 -10.13 2.77
C PRO A 41 -11.35 -10.95 2.47
N ILE A 42 -11.44 -12.27 2.65
CA ILE A 42 -10.29 -13.16 2.53
C ILE A 42 -9.77 -12.96 1.11
N MET A 43 -8.68 -12.18 0.99
CA MET A 43 -8.03 -11.90 -0.27
C MET A 43 -7.46 -13.24 -0.72
N THR A 44 -8.12 -13.88 -1.69
CA THR A 44 -7.63 -15.14 -2.22
C THR A 44 -6.34 -14.87 -2.99
N VAL A 45 -5.45 -15.86 -3.05
CA VAL A 45 -4.22 -15.81 -3.86
C VAL A 45 -4.51 -15.33 -5.29
N ALA A 46 -5.60 -15.81 -5.88
CA ALA A 46 -6.05 -15.41 -7.21
C ALA A 46 -6.39 -13.91 -7.30
N LYS A 47 -7.15 -13.37 -6.33
CA LYS A 47 -7.51 -11.94 -6.30
C LYS A 47 -6.29 -11.05 -6.07
N MET A 48 -5.37 -11.46 -5.20
CA MET A 48 -4.13 -10.71 -4.96
C MET A 48 -3.26 -10.67 -6.21
N LYS A 49 -3.12 -11.81 -6.91
CA LYS A 49 -2.42 -11.90 -8.19
C LYS A 49 -3.04 -11.00 -9.26
N GLU A 50 -4.36 -11.05 -9.40
CA GLU A 50 -5.09 -10.23 -10.38
C GLU A 50 -4.90 -8.73 -10.10
N CYS A 51 -5.06 -8.31 -8.84
CA CYS A 51 -4.80 -6.95 -8.40
C CYS A 51 -3.36 -6.53 -8.70
N CYS A 52 -2.39 -7.39 -8.33
CA CYS A 52 -0.96 -7.16 -8.56
C CYS A 52 -0.65 -6.84 -10.03
N ALA A 53 -1.17 -7.64 -10.96
CA ALA A 53 -0.95 -7.45 -12.38
C ALA A 53 -1.63 -6.16 -12.89
N GLN A 54 -2.89 -5.91 -12.53
CA GLN A 54 -3.63 -4.73 -12.96
C GLN A 54 -2.99 -3.44 -12.45
N THR A 55 -2.65 -3.37 -11.16
CA THR A 55 -2.03 -2.18 -10.56
C THR A 55 -0.62 -1.95 -11.11
N THR A 56 0.15 -3.01 -11.37
CA THR A 56 1.47 -2.89 -12.01
C THR A 56 1.33 -2.35 -13.43
N GLU A 57 0.42 -2.90 -14.24
CA GLU A 57 0.17 -2.42 -15.61
C GLU A 57 -0.26 -0.95 -15.64
N LEU A 58 -1.19 -0.55 -14.77
CA LEU A 58 -1.66 0.83 -14.67
C LEU A 58 -0.51 1.78 -14.34
N CYS A 59 0.36 1.41 -13.40
CA CYS A 59 1.54 2.21 -13.08
C CYS A 59 2.52 2.28 -14.27
N LEU A 60 2.75 1.17 -14.98
CA LEU A 60 3.67 1.16 -16.13
C LEU A 60 3.17 1.96 -17.33
N LYS A 61 1.85 2.14 -17.48
CA LYS A 61 1.27 3.05 -18.49
C LYS A 61 1.65 4.51 -18.26
N GLU A 62 2.10 4.89 -17.06
CA GLU A 62 2.62 6.24 -16.77
C GLU A 62 4.03 6.45 -17.37
N PHE A 63 4.74 5.38 -17.78
CA PHE A 63 6.14 5.41 -18.23
C PHE A 63 6.33 4.75 -19.62
N PRO A 64 5.74 5.31 -20.69
CA PRO A 64 5.82 4.73 -22.01
C PRO A 64 7.27 4.66 -22.53
N ASN A 65 7.68 3.49 -23.04
CA ASN A 65 9.04 3.14 -23.48
C ASN A 65 10.09 3.00 -22.37
N GLU A 66 9.72 3.22 -21.11
CA GLU A 66 10.59 3.05 -19.94
C GLU A 66 10.06 1.97 -18.98
N GLU A 67 9.10 1.16 -19.42
CA GLU A 67 8.38 0.21 -18.56
C GLU A 67 9.33 -0.81 -17.91
N HIS A 68 10.38 -1.22 -18.63
CA HIS A 68 11.41 -2.12 -18.13
C HIS A 68 12.20 -1.54 -16.94
N ILE A 69 12.40 -0.21 -16.91
CA ILE A 69 13.09 0.49 -15.82
C ILE A 69 12.17 0.54 -14.59
N TYR A 70 10.90 0.87 -14.79
CA TYR A 70 9.94 1.08 -13.70
C TYR A 70 9.22 -0.20 -13.23
N THR A 71 9.47 -1.35 -13.86
CA THR A 71 8.80 -2.63 -13.53
C THR A 71 8.89 -2.96 -12.04
N SER A 72 10.07 -2.87 -11.42
CA SER A 72 10.21 -3.18 -9.99
C SER A 72 9.52 -2.15 -9.08
N THR A 73 9.58 -0.86 -9.45
CA THR A 73 8.95 0.22 -8.69
C THR A 73 7.42 0.09 -8.72
N CYS A 74 6.85 -0.11 -9.91
CA CYS A 74 5.43 -0.31 -10.10
C CYS A 74 4.93 -1.59 -9.42
N TYR A 75 5.73 -2.64 -9.44
CA TYR A 75 5.45 -3.88 -8.72
C TYR A 75 5.40 -3.68 -7.20
N GLN A 76 6.34 -2.93 -6.62
CA GLN A 76 6.33 -2.62 -5.19
C GLN A 76 5.09 -1.81 -4.81
N ARG A 77 4.74 -0.81 -5.62
CA ARG A 77 3.50 -0.03 -5.45
C ARG A 77 2.26 -0.92 -5.46
N ALA A 78 2.19 -1.86 -6.41
CA ALA A 78 1.12 -2.84 -6.48
C ALA A 78 1.09 -3.76 -5.24
N SER A 79 2.26 -4.20 -4.75
CA SER A 79 2.35 -5.04 -3.54
C SER A 79 1.83 -4.33 -2.29
N HIS A 80 2.09 -3.04 -2.14
CA HIS A 80 1.54 -2.25 -1.04
C HIS A 80 0.03 -2.01 -1.14
N ALA A 81 -0.50 -1.86 -2.36
CA ALA A 81 -1.93 -1.61 -2.58
C ALA A 81 -2.79 -2.88 -2.51
N CYS A 82 -2.29 -3.98 -3.07
CA CYS A 82 -3.03 -5.23 -3.24
C CYS A 82 -2.84 -6.22 -2.10
N GLY A 83 -1.95 -5.92 -1.15
CA GLY A 83 -1.46 -6.88 -0.17
C GLY A 83 -0.30 -7.70 -0.71
N GLN A 84 0.47 -8.27 0.21
CA GLN A 84 1.69 -9.02 -0.09
C GLN A 84 1.72 -10.29 0.74
N PHE A 85 2.33 -11.33 0.18
CA PHE A 85 2.57 -12.57 0.91
C PHE A 85 3.63 -12.39 2.00
N ASN A 86 4.73 -11.75 1.63
CA ASN A 86 5.75 -11.22 2.52
C ASN A 86 6.42 -10.01 1.83
N GLU A 87 7.22 -9.23 2.56
CA GLU A 87 7.85 -8.00 2.04
C GLU A 87 8.85 -8.23 0.90
N ILE A 88 9.42 -9.43 0.79
CA ILE A 88 10.44 -9.80 -0.20
C ILE A 88 9.79 -10.32 -1.49
N VAL A 89 8.79 -11.18 -1.35
CA VAL A 89 8.03 -11.84 -2.40
C VAL A 89 7.03 -10.88 -3.03
N GLY A 90 6.49 -9.93 -2.26
CA GLY A 90 5.47 -8.99 -2.72
C GLY A 90 4.11 -9.65 -2.98
N CYS A 91 3.35 -9.10 -3.93
CA CYS A 91 2.02 -9.62 -4.29
C CYS A 91 2.04 -10.85 -5.20
N CYS A 92 3.08 -11.02 -6.02
CA CYS A 92 3.24 -12.17 -6.93
C CYS A 92 4.65 -12.17 -7.53
N TYR A 93 5.59 -12.96 -7.02
CA TYR A 93 6.99 -12.89 -7.44
C TYR A 93 7.21 -13.40 -8.88
N GLY A 94 6.55 -14.49 -9.27
CA GLY A 94 6.65 -15.03 -10.63
C GLY A 94 6.16 -14.06 -11.70
N TYR A 95 5.11 -13.27 -11.42
CA TYR A 95 4.66 -12.19 -12.31
C TYR A 95 5.75 -11.13 -12.49
N ARG A 96 6.40 -10.69 -11.39
CA ARG A 96 7.50 -9.72 -11.45
C ARG A 96 8.64 -10.22 -12.33
N GLN A 97 9.08 -11.46 -12.13
CA GLN A 97 10.18 -12.05 -12.91
C GLN A 97 9.83 -12.12 -14.39
N CYS A 98 8.62 -12.56 -14.71
CA CYS A 98 8.17 -12.59 -16.10
C CYS A 98 8.14 -11.19 -16.73
N MET A 99 7.64 -10.18 -16.02
CA MET A 99 7.61 -8.80 -16.53
C MET A 99 9.01 -8.26 -16.78
N LEU A 100 9.95 -8.46 -15.84
CA LEU A 100 11.35 -8.02 -15.99
C LEU A 100 12.04 -8.66 -17.22
N GLN A 101 11.67 -9.89 -17.57
CA GLN A 101 12.25 -10.59 -18.72
C GLN A 101 11.62 -10.17 -20.06
N ASN A 102 10.33 -9.84 -20.07
CA ASN A 102 9.55 -9.76 -21.31
C ASN A 102 9.12 -8.34 -21.70
N VAL A 103 8.99 -7.41 -20.74
CA VAL A 103 8.37 -6.09 -21.01
C VAL A 103 9.15 -5.26 -22.02
N GLN A 104 10.48 -5.36 -22.05
CA GLN A 104 11.33 -4.64 -23.00
C GLN A 104 11.19 -5.18 -24.43
N ASN A 105 11.01 -6.49 -24.59
CA ASN A 105 11.00 -7.15 -25.90
C ASN A 105 9.60 -7.24 -26.50
N LEU A 106 8.58 -7.48 -25.69
CA LEU A 106 7.20 -7.69 -26.13
C LEU A 106 6.33 -6.42 -26.02
N GLY A 107 6.79 -5.43 -25.25
CA GLY A 107 5.98 -4.28 -24.86
C GLY A 107 4.98 -4.62 -23.75
N LEU A 108 4.47 -3.57 -23.09
CA LEU A 108 3.65 -3.69 -21.88
C LEU A 108 2.46 -4.63 -22.00
N ASN A 109 1.61 -4.43 -23.03
CA ASN A 109 0.36 -5.17 -23.15
C ASN A 109 0.58 -6.67 -23.37
N TRP A 110 1.48 -7.04 -24.29
CA TRP A 110 1.79 -8.44 -24.58
C TRP A 110 2.51 -9.11 -23.42
N ALA A 111 3.48 -8.43 -22.82
CA ALA A 111 4.15 -8.94 -21.63
C ALA A 111 3.16 -9.17 -20.48
N ASN A 112 2.29 -8.20 -20.18
CA ASN A 112 1.31 -8.35 -19.11
C ASN A 112 0.32 -9.50 -19.38
N GLN A 113 -0.13 -9.66 -20.63
CA GLN A 113 -1.04 -10.74 -21.02
C GLN A 113 -0.40 -12.13 -20.84
N GLN A 114 0.89 -12.29 -21.13
CA GLN A 114 1.63 -13.53 -20.90
C GLN A 114 1.91 -13.75 -19.40
N CYS A 115 2.36 -12.70 -18.71
CA CYS A 115 2.86 -12.81 -17.35
C CYS A 115 1.76 -12.94 -16.30
N LYS A 116 0.54 -12.44 -16.54
CA LYS A 116 -0.59 -12.61 -15.61
C LYS A 116 -1.00 -14.08 -15.40
N GLU A 117 -0.61 -14.97 -16.31
CA GLU A 117 -0.92 -16.40 -16.22
C GLU A 117 0.13 -17.17 -15.40
N TRP A 118 1.35 -16.62 -15.26
CA TRP A 118 2.43 -17.29 -14.54
C TRP A 118 2.10 -17.53 -13.07
N ASN A 119 2.53 -18.68 -12.54
CA ASN A 119 2.42 -18.96 -11.10
C ASN A 119 3.23 -17.94 -10.32
N CYS A 120 2.73 -17.47 -9.18
CA CYS A 120 3.41 -16.45 -8.37
C CYS A 120 4.72 -16.93 -7.73
N LEU A 121 5.10 -18.20 -7.94
CA LEU A 121 6.10 -18.95 -7.19
C LEU A 121 5.74 -18.96 -5.69
N ASN A 122 6.19 -19.98 -4.97
CA ASN A 122 5.63 -20.28 -3.64
C ASN A 122 5.92 -19.10 -2.69
N PRO A 123 4.91 -18.46 -2.08
CA PRO A 123 5.12 -17.29 -1.24
C PRO A 123 5.78 -17.55 0.12
N CYS A 124 6.08 -18.82 0.41
CA CYS A 124 6.50 -19.31 1.72
C CYS A 124 7.89 -19.99 1.71
N GLU A 125 8.62 -19.94 0.59
CA GLU A 125 10.01 -20.41 0.50
C GLU A 125 11.01 -19.24 0.60
#